data_AF-A0AAU5X410-F1
#
_entry.id   AF-A0AAU5X410-F1
#
_cell.length_a   1.000
_cell.length_b   1.000
_cell.length_c   1.000
_cell.angle_alpha   90.00
_cell.angle_beta   90.00
_cell.angle_gamma   90.00
#
_symmetry.space_group_name_H-M   'P 1'
#
loop_
_entity.id
_entity.type
_entity.pdbx_description
1 polymer ?
#
loop_
_entity_poly.entity_id
_entity_poly.type
_entity_poly.pdbx_seq_one_letter_code
_entity_poly.pdbx_strand_id
1 'polypeptide(L)' 'MATKTIKIDDIDGRDGDDVTKRDFELGGVMYTIDLGDANYTKLQELLDQLTPFMQNAVKAKAGRARKSTPDTLART' A
#
# COMPACT_ATOMS: atom_id res chain seq x y z
N MET A 1 -22.11 27.65 0.33
CA MET A 1 -20.84 26.88 0.33
C MET A 1 -21.13 25.54 -0.31
N ALA A 2 -20.48 25.20 -1.42
CA ALA A 2 -20.60 23.87 -2.04
C ALA A 2 -19.35 23.04 -1.72
N THR A 3 -19.54 21.78 -1.36
CA THR A 3 -18.45 20.82 -1.09
C THR A 3 -18.10 20.10 -2.38
N LYS A 4 -16.83 20.17 -2.83
CA LYS A 4 -16.34 19.39 -3.97
C LYS A 4 -15.59 18.16 -3.44
N THR A 5 -16.01 16.97 -3.88
CA THR A 5 -15.26 15.73 -3.66
C THR A 5 -14.24 15.58 -4.79
N ILE A 6 -12.97 15.35 -4.45
CA ILE A 6 -11.90 15.04 -5.39
C ILE A 6 -11.33 13.66 -5.06
N LYS A 7 -10.98 12.90 -6.10
CA LYS A 7 -10.21 11.66 -5.95
C LYS A 7 -8.75 11.99 -6.16
N ILE A 8 -7.89 11.38 -5.35
CA ILE A 8 -6.46 11.63 -5.33
C ILE A 8 -5.76 10.28 -5.41
N ASP A 9 -4.78 10.15 -6.30
CA ASP A 9 -3.93 8.97 -6.41
C ASP A 9 -3.04 8.85 -5.17
N ASP A 10 -3.07 7.69 -4.51
CA ASP A 10 -2.37 7.44 -3.24
C ASP A 10 -0.83 7.39 -3.39
N ILE A 11 -0.29 7.32 -4.62
CA ILE A 11 1.15 7.18 -4.89
C ILE A 11 1.78 8.51 -5.27
N ASP A 12 1.14 9.29 -6.16
CA ASP A 12 1.71 10.56 -6.65
C ASP A 12 0.93 11.82 -6.20
N GLY A 13 -0.20 11.65 -5.52
CA GLY A 13 -0.99 12.74 -4.95
C GLY A 13 -1.71 13.59 -6.00
N ARG A 14 -1.77 13.16 -7.27
CA ARG A 14 -2.49 13.88 -8.33
C ARG A 14 -3.98 13.58 -8.28
N ASP A 15 -4.78 14.59 -8.55
CA ASP A 15 -6.18 14.42 -8.85
C ASP A 15 -6.39 14.06 -10.32
N GLY A 16 -7.44 13.30 -10.60
CA GLY A 16 -7.76 12.86 -11.94
C GLY A 16 -9.07 12.10 -12.00
N ASP A 17 -9.76 12.19 -13.13
CA ASP A 17 -10.99 11.41 -13.37
C ASP A 17 -10.68 9.92 -13.57
N ASP A 18 -9.44 9.58 -13.90
CA ASP A 18 -8.91 8.23 -14.03
C ASP A 18 -8.59 7.58 -12.67
N VAL A 19 -8.51 8.39 -11.59
CA VAL A 19 -8.28 7.88 -10.24
C VAL A 19 -9.49 7.07 -9.78
N THR A 20 -9.26 5.79 -9.52
CA THR A 20 -10.30 4.85 -9.08
C THR A 20 -9.76 3.85 -8.07
N LYS A 21 -10.67 3.23 -7.30
CA LYS A 21 -10.33 2.15 -6.37
C LYS A 21 -9.87 0.94 -7.17
N ARG A 22 -8.67 0.45 -6.86
CA ARG A 22 -8.07 -0.75 -7.42
C ARG A 22 -7.83 -1.74 -6.30
N ASP A 23 -8.31 -2.96 -6.50
CA ASP A 23 -8.03 -4.08 -5.61
C ASP A 23 -6.90 -4.92 -6.20
N PHE A 24 -5.99 -5.38 -5.34
CA PHE A 24 -4.94 -6.31 -5.73
C PHE A 24 -4.59 -7.24 -4.58
N GLU A 25 -4.06 -8.41 -4.92
CA GLU A 25 -3.62 -9.41 -3.96
C GLU A 25 -2.11 -9.49 -3.93
N LEU A 26 -1.53 -9.57 -2.73
CA LEU A 26 -0.12 -9.90 -2.57
C LEU A 26 0.07 -10.85 -1.38
N GLY A 27 0.57 -12.05 -1.65
CA GLY A 27 0.89 -13.03 -0.62
C GLY A 27 -0.31 -13.49 0.21
N GLY A 28 -1.47 -13.68 -0.43
CA GLY A 28 -2.71 -14.11 0.23
C GLY A 28 -3.44 -13.02 1.01
N VAL A 29 -3.06 -11.75 0.82
CA VAL A 29 -3.69 -10.59 1.46
C VAL A 29 -4.23 -9.66 0.37
N MET A 30 -5.50 -9.31 0.49
CA MET A 30 -6.18 -8.34 -0.37
C MET A 30 -5.90 -6.91 0.13
N TYR A 31 -5.56 -6.03 -0.80
CA TYR A 31 -5.34 -4.61 -0.57
C TYR A 31 -6.22 -3.80 -1.54
N THR A 32 -6.62 -2.61 -1.10
CA THR A 32 -7.32 -1.62 -1.91
C THR A 32 -6.52 -0.32 -1.89
N ILE A 33 -6.38 0.31 -3.04
CA ILE A 33 -5.65 1.58 -3.23
C ILE A 33 -6.34 2.43 -4.29
N ASP A 34 -6.36 3.76 -4.14
CA ASP A 34 -6.88 4.68 -5.15
C ASP A 34 -5.74 5.08 -6.12
N LEU A 35 -5.84 4.67 -7.39
CA LEU A 35 -4.79 4.89 -8.40
C LEU A 35 -5.38 5.40 -9.73
N GLY A 36 -4.64 6.31 -10.37
CA GLY A 36 -4.78 6.64 -11.79
C GLY A 36 -4.21 5.55 -12.69
N ASP A 37 -4.52 5.60 -13.99
CA ASP A 37 -4.23 4.51 -14.94
C ASP A 37 -2.72 4.24 -15.10
N ALA A 38 -1.91 5.30 -15.03
CA ALA A 38 -0.46 5.19 -15.13
C ALA A 38 0.15 4.42 -13.95
N ASN A 39 -0.30 4.68 -12.72
CA ASN A 39 0.20 3.98 -11.53
C ASN A 39 -0.42 2.59 -11.39
N TYR A 40 -1.65 2.39 -11.86
CA TYR A 40 -2.23 1.06 -11.97
C TYR A 40 -1.45 0.15 -12.94
N THR A 41 -0.99 0.69 -14.07
CA THR A 41 -0.14 -0.06 -15.01
C THR A 41 1.18 -0.48 -14.35
N LYS A 42 1.85 0.45 -13.65
CA LYS A 42 3.07 0.14 -12.88
C LYS A 42 2.82 -0.92 -11.80
N LEU A 43 1.67 -0.89 -11.12
CA LEU A 43 1.31 -1.89 -10.13
C LEU A 43 1.25 -3.29 -10.77
N GLN A 44 0.62 -3.44 -11.93
CA GLN A 44 0.57 -4.73 -12.63
C GLN A 44 1.96 -5.23 -13.01
N GLU A 45 2.80 -4.36 -13.59
CA GLU A 45 4.19 -4.70 -13.94
C GLU A 45 5.01 -5.15 -12.72
N LEU A 46 4.84 -4.49 -11.57
CA LEU A 46 5.51 -4.87 -10.34
C LEU A 46 5.01 -6.21 -9.79
N LEU A 47 3.72 -6.50 -9.88
CA LEU A 47 3.16 -7.79 -9.46
C LEU A 47 3.68 -8.93 -10.33
N ASP A 48 3.76 -8.72 -11.64
CA ASP A 48 4.34 -9.67 -12.58
C ASP A 48 5.81 -9.94 -12.27
N GLN A 49 6.60 -8.88 -12.03
CA GLN A 49 8.00 -9.01 -11.62
C GLN A 49 8.18 -9.70 -10.27
N LEU A 50 7.22 -9.55 -9.35
CA LEU A 50 7.30 -10.13 -8.01
C LEU A 50 6.91 -11.62 -7.99
N THR A 51 6.11 -12.06 -8.96
CA THR A 51 5.62 -13.45 -9.11
C THR A 51 6.69 -14.54 -8.88
N PRO A 52 7.87 -14.53 -9.53
CA PRO A 52 8.87 -15.58 -9.34
C PRO A 52 9.44 -15.65 -7.91
N PHE A 53 9.47 -14.53 -7.20
CA PHE A 53 9.92 -14.49 -5.80
C PHE A 53 8.86 -15.09 -4.87
N MET A 54 7.59 -14.84 -5.15
CA MET A 54 6.47 -15.32 -4.34
C MET A 54 6.24 -16.83 -4.45
N GLN A 55 6.54 -17.45 -5.59
CA GLN A 55 6.37 -18.90 -5.79
C GLN A 55 7.13 -19.78 -4.79
N ASN A 56 8.30 -19.33 -4.34
CA ASN A 56 9.15 -20.06 -3.39
C ASN A 56 9.20 -19.41 -2.00
N ALA A 57 8.48 -18.30 -1.80
CA ALA A 57 8.46 -17.60 -0.53
C ALA A 57 7.62 -18.36 0.50
N VAL A 58 8.08 -18.37 1.75
CA VAL A 58 7.31 -18.87 2.89
C VAL A 58 6.97 -17.69 3.78
N LYS A 59 5.71 -17.60 4.21
CA LYS A 59 5.28 -16.56 5.15
C LYS A 59 6.08 -16.68 6.43
N ALA A 60 6.90 -15.67 6.72
CA ALA A 60 7.62 -15.62 7.99
C ALA A 60 6.60 -15.53 9.14
N LYS A 61 6.83 -16.29 10.22
CA LYS A 61 6.10 -16.05 11.47
C LYS A 61 6.44 -14.64 11.94
N ALA A 62 5.43 -13.83 12.20
CA ALA A 62 5.61 -12.52 12.84
C ALA A 62 6.41 -12.75 14.14
N GLY A 63 7.66 -12.28 14.16
CA GLY A 63 8.46 -12.30 15.37
C GLY A 63 7.71 -11.52 16.44
N ARG A 64 7.51 -12.13 17.61
CA ARG A 64 6.90 -11.47 18.78
C ARG A 64 7.51 -10.07 18.89
N ALA A 65 6.69 -9.03 18.73
CA ALA A 65 7.15 -7.66 18.88
C ALA A 65 7.91 -7.56 20.20
N ARG A 66 9.22 -7.28 20.13
CA ARG A 66 9.97 -6.91 21.34
C ARG A 66 9.34 -5.61 21.80
N LYS A 67 8.56 -5.68 22.88
CA LYS A 67 8.00 -4.53 23.57
C LYS A 67 9.16 -3.57 23.81
N SER A 68 9.23 -2.48 23.05
CA SER A 68 10.14 -1.39 23.36
C SER A 68 9.74 -0.88 24.73
N THR A 69 10.66 -0.94 25.68
CA THR A 69 10.51 -0.24 26.96
C THR A 69 10.33 1.24 26.61
N PRO A 70 9.25 1.91 27.06
CA PRO A 70 9.10 3.33 26.79
C PRO A 70 10.30 4.06 27.40
N ASP A 71 11.00 4.82 26.57
CA ASP A 71 12.08 5.71 26.99
C ASP A 71 11.48 6.80 27.86
N THR A 72 11.41 6.52 29.16
CA THR A 72 10.99 7.49 30.17
C THR A 72 12.23 8.29 30.55
N LEU A 73 12.70 9.12 29.63
CA LEU A 73 13.66 10.16 29.94
C LEU A 73 12.91 11.48 30.15
N ALA A 74 12.82 11.79 31.44
CA ALA A 74 12.42 13.03 32.07
C ALA A 74 12.74 14.28 31.24
N ARG A 75 11.74 15.15 31.10
CA ARG A 75 11.95 16.58 30.90
C ARG A 75 11.43 17.29 32.15
N THR A 76 12.34 17.50 33.10
CA THR A 76 12.26 18.56 34.12
C THR A 76 12.52 19.91 33.48
#